data_AF-A0A941Q2C3-F1
#
_entry.id   AF-A0A941Q2C3-F1
#
_cell.length_a   1.000
_cell.length_b   1.000
_cell.length_c   1.000
_cell.angle_alpha   90.00
_cell.angle_beta   90.00
_cell.angle_gamma   90.00
#
_symmetry.space_group_name_H-M   'P 1'
#
loop_
_entity.id
_entity.type
_entity.pdbx_description
1 polymer ?
#
loop_
_entity_poly.entity_id
_entity_poly.type
_entity_poly.pdbx_seq_one_letter_code
_entity_poly.pdbx_strand_id
1 'polypeptide(L)' 'MMSGMQMGAMTGMGGWFGVHGLILLLWVAVIILPFWKIFSKAGFSGWLSLLLLVPVVNLIVLYVIAFARWPARRVPDLPV' A
#
# COMPACT_ATOMS: atom_id res chain seq x y z
N MET A 1 -12.01 -31.90 -29.58
CA MET A 1 -10.57 -31.97 -29.25
C MET A 1 -10.01 -30.56 -29.40
N MET A 2 -9.33 -30.01 -28.38
CA MET A 2 -8.75 -28.66 -28.45
C MET A 2 -7.41 -28.71 -29.20
N SER A 3 -7.13 -27.75 -30.07
CA SER A 3 -5.89 -27.73 -30.85
C SER A 3 -4.67 -27.41 -29.97
N GLY A 4 -3.47 -27.83 -30.38
CA GLY A 4 -2.23 -27.54 -29.65
C GLY A 4 -1.97 -26.04 -29.43
N MET A 5 -2.41 -25.18 -30.36
CA MET A 5 -2.38 -23.72 -30.19
C MET A 5 -3.31 -23.25 -29.06
N GLN A 6 -4.51 -23.85 -28.92
CA GLN A 6 -5.45 -23.50 -27.84
C GLN A 6 -4.90 -23.91 -26.47
N MET A 7 -4.20 -25.04 -26.37
CA MET A 7 -3.56 -25.46 -25.11
C MET A 7 -2.40 -24.54 -24.69
N GLY A 8 -1.57 -24.08 -25.63
CA GLY A 8 -0.49 -23.12 -25.33
C GLY A 8 -1.00 -21.73 -24.90
N ALA A 9 -2.11 -21.27 -25.49
CA ALA A 9 -2.74 -20.02 -25.07
C ALA A 9 -3.32 -20.12 -23.64
N MET A 10 -3.91 -21.26 -23.27
CA MET A 10 -4.49 -21.49 -21.94
C MET A 10 -3.43 -21.59 -20.83
N THR A 11 -2.31 -22.27 -21.08
CA THR A 11 -1.20 -22.33 -20.12
C THR A 11 -0.50 -20.98 -19.97
N GLY A 12 -0.37 -20.22 -21.07
CA GLY A 12 0.13 -18.84 -21.06
C GLY A 12 -0.74 -17.91 -20.23
N MET A 13 -2.07 -17.97 -20.38
CA MET A 13 -3.01 -17.15 -19.59
C MET A 13 -2.93 -17.47 -18.10
N GLY A 14 -2.95 -18.75 -17.71
CA GLY A 14 -2.86 -19.14 -16.30
C GLY A 14 -1.56 -18.70 -15.63
N GLY A 15 -0.42 -18.87 -16.33
CA GLY A 15 0.88 -18.38 -15.85
C GLY A 15 0.92 -16.86 -15.74
N TRP A 16 0.34 -16.14 -16.70
CA TRP A 16 0.29 -14.68 -16.70
C TRP A 16 -0.50 -14.16 -15.50
N PHE A 17 -1.71 -14.67 -15.24
CA PHE A 17 -2.50 -14.27 -14.07
C PHE A 17 -1.81 -14.58 -12.75
N GLY A 18 -1.15 -15.74 -12.63
CA GLY A 18 -0.42 -16.12 -11.42
C GLY A 18 0.75 -15.19 -11.11
N VAL A 19 1.63 -14.96 -12.09
CA VAL A 19 2.81 -14.10 -11.92
C VAL A 19 2.40 -12.64 -11.72
N HIS A 20 1.42 -12.13 -12.48
CA HIS A 20 0.94 -10.75 -12.33
C HIS A 20 0.30 -10.54 -10.95
N GLY A 21 -0.50 -11.49 -10.46
CA GLY A 21 -1.07 -11.44 -9.11
C GLY A 21 0.00 -11.37 -8.02
N LEU A 22 1.04 -12.20 -8.12
CA LEU A 22 2.16 -12.19 -7.17
C LEU A 22 2.92 -10.85 -7.19
N ILE A 23 3.22 -10.32 -8.37
CA ILE A 23 3.91 -9.03 -8.52
C ILE A 23 3.08 -7.90 -7.89
N LEU A 24 1.76 -7.87 -8.12
CA LEU A 24 0.87 -6.86 -7.52
C LEU A 24 0.87 -6.94 -5.99
N LEU A 25 0.83 -8.14 -5.42
CA LEU A 25 0.86 -8.33 -3.97
C LEU A 25 2.18 -7.85 -3.34
N LEU A 26 3.31 -8.14 -4.00
CA LEU A 26 4.62 -7.65 -3.57
C LEU A 26 4.69 -6.12 -3.66
N TRP A 27 4.18 -5.54 -4.74
CA TRP A 27 4.12 -4.09 -4.93
C TRP A 27 3.30 -3.39 -3.82
N VAL A 28 2.15 -3.96 -3.47
CA VAL A 28 1.33 -3.46 -2.36
C VAL A 28 2.14 -3.49 -1.06
N ALA A 29 2.84 -4.59 -0.75
CA ALA A 29 3.66 -4.66 0.46
C ALA A 29 4.79 -3.61 0.49
N VAL A 30 5.47 -3.40 -0.64
CA VAL A 30 6.55 -2.40 -0.78
C VAL A 30 6.07 -0.98 -0.50
N ILE A 31 4.81 -0.66 -0.82
CA ILE A 31 4.22 0.65 -0.54
C ILE A 31 3.68 0.72 0.89
N ILE A 32 2.84 -0.24 1.28
CA ILE A 32 2.09 -0.18 2.54
C ILE A 32 3.00 -0.25 3.76
N LEU A 33 4.04 -1.10 3.75
CA LEU A 33 4.89 -1.32 4.93
C LEU A 33 5.66 -0.05 5.34
N PRO A 34 6.33 0.68 4.44
CA PRO A 34 6.94 1.97 4.78
C PRO A 34 5.94 3.00 5.29
N PHE A 35 4.79 3.16 4.63
CA PHE A 35 3.79 4.15 5.03
C PHE A 35 3.15 3.83 6.38
N TRP A 36 2.92 2.54 6.67
CA TRP A 36 2.50 2.12 8.01
C TRP A 36 3.48 2.60 9.07
N LYS A 37 4.79 2.37 8.86
CA LYS A 37 5.82 2.83 9.80
C LYS A 37 5.84 4.35 9.93
N ILE A 38 5.66 5.10 8.84
CA ILE A 38 5.61 6.58 8.86
C ILE A 38 4.40 7.05 9.68
N PHE A 39 3.21 6.52 9.41
CA PHE A 39 1.99 6.94 10.10
C PHE A 39 2.04 6.60 11.58
N SER A 40 2.52 5.41 11.95
CA SER A 40 2.76 5.04 13.35
C SER A 40 3.77 5.97 14.03
N LYS A 41 4.85 6.38 13.35
CA LYS A 41 5.82 7.35 13.89
C LYS A 41 5.26 8.75 14.04
N ALA A 42 4.38 9.18 13.15
CA ALA A 42 3.69 10.45 13.26
C ALA A 42 2.67 10.47 14.41
N GLY A 43 2.30 9.31 14.96
CA GLY A 43 1.30 9.17 16.03
C GLY A 43 -0.11 8.88 15.49
N PHE A 44 -0.22 8.51 14.22
CA PHE A 44 -1.47 8.04 13.60
C PHE A 44 -1.55 6.51 13.57
N SER A 45 -2.75 5.98 13.33
CA SER A 45 -2.95 4.55 13.13
C SER A 45 -2.24 4.07 11.86
N GLY A 46 -1.41 3.03 11.98
CA GLY A 46 -0.72 2.43 10.84
C GLY A 46 -1.66 1.89 9.76
N TRP A 47 -2.88 1.51 10.14
CA TRP A 47 -3.95 1.07 9.23
C TRP A 47 -4.35 2.12 8.20
N LEU A 48 -4.09 3.41 8.44
CA LEU A 48 -4.30 4.46 7.44
C LEU A 48 -3.48 4.24 6.16
N SER A 49 -2.39 3.47 6.23
CA SER A 49 -1.59 3.11 5.06
C SER A 49 -2.40 2.33 4.02
N LEU A 50 -3.40 1.53 4.43
CA LEU A 50 -4.28 0.80 3.51
C LEU A 50 -5.12 1.71 2.62
N LEU A 51 -5.43 2.92 3.07
CA LEU A 51 -6.17 3.90 2.27
C LEU A 51 -5.37 4.39 1.06
N LEU A 52 -4.05 4.18 1.04
CA LEU A 52 -3.18 4.53 -0.07
C LEU A 52 -3.42 3.64 -1.32
N LEU A 53 -4.13 2.51 -1.16
CA LEU A 53 -4.51 1.64 -2.27
C LEU A 53 -5.54 2.27 -3.21
N VAL A 54 -6.28 3.26 -2.75
CA VAL A 54 -7.31 3.94 -3.54
C VAL A 54 -6.72 5.26 -4.08
N PRO A 55 -6.57 5.46 -5.39
CA PRO A 55 -5.78 6.58 -5.95
C PRO A 55 -6.18 7.98 -5.45
N VAL A 56 -7.49 8.26 -5.39
CA VAL A 56 -7.99 9.57 -4.94
C VAL A 56 -7.85 9.73 -3.42
N VAL A 57 -8.18 8.68 -2.66
CA VAL A 57 -8.10 8.71 -1.19
C VAL A 57 -6.64 8.80 -0.74
N ASN A 58 -5.72 8.15 -1.46
CA ASN A 58 -4.29 8.25 -1.24
C ASN A 58 -3.83 9.70 -1.18
N LEU A 59 -4.15 10.49 -2.22
CA LEU A 59 -3.79 11.91 -2.27
C LEU A 59 -4.36 12.68 -1.08
N ILE A 60 -5.65 12.48 -0.76
CA ILE A 60 -6.31 13.15 0.36
C ILE A 60 -5.61 12.81 1.69
N VAL A 61 -5.35 11.53 1.95
CA VAL A 61 -4.71 11.05 3.19
C VAL A 61 -3.30 11.63 3.33
N LEU A 62 -2.52 11.63 2.25
CA LEU A 62 -1.17 12.19 2.27
C LEU A 62 -1.19 13.70 2.54
N TYR A 63 -2.11 14.46 1.91
CA TYR A 63 -2.27 15.88 2.18
C TYR A 63 -2.68 16.13 3.64
N VAL A 64 -3.68 15.41 4.14
CA VAL A 64 -4.14 15.54 5.53
C VAL A 64 -2.99 15.27 6.50
N ILE A 65 -2.22 14.20 6.32
CA ILE A 65 -1.10 13.85 7.21
C ILE A 65 0.07 14.84 7.09
N ALA A 66 0.33 15.37 5.90
CA ALA A 66 1.38 16.35 5.66
C ALA A 66 1.11 17.69 6.40
N PHE A 67 -0.14 18.14 6.43
CA PHE A 67 -0.53 19.39 7.09
C PHE A 67 -1.06 19.23 8.52
N ALA A 68 -1.39 18.01 8.94
CA ALA A 68 -1.83 17.74 10.30
C ALA A 68 -0.68 17.90 11.31
N ARG A 69 -1.01 18.37 12.52
CA ARG A 69 -0.07 18.34 13.65
C ARG A 69 0.14 16.89 14.08
N TRP A 70 1.37 16.40 14.00
CA TRP A 70 1.71 15.02 14.35
C TRP A 70 1.57 14.79 15.86
N PRO A 71 0.69 13.89 16.32
CA PRO A 71 0.50 13.63 17.75
C PRO A 71 1.78 13.24 18.48
N ALA A 72 2.70 12.54 17.82
CA ALA A 72 3.95 12.07 18.42
C ALA A 72 4.98 13.19 18.71
N ARG A 73 4.77 14.43 18.24
CA ARG A 73 5.66 15.57 18.50
C ARG A 73 5.27 16.43 19.72
N ARG A 74 4.34 15.97 20.57
CA ARG A 74 4.11 16.65 21.85
C ARG A 74 5.29 16.39 22.78
N VAL A 75 6.23 17.34 22.82
CA VAL A 75 7.21 17.44 23.90
C VAL A 75 6.41 17.58 25.20
N PRO A 76 6.57 16.68 26.19
CA PRO A 76 6.01 16.90 27.51
C PRO A 76 6.57 18.21 28.02
N ASP A 77 5.69 19.15 28.31
CA ASP A 77 5.95 20.45 28.90
C ASP A 77 6.73 20.26 30.21
N LEU A 78 8.06 20.19 30.11
CA LEU A 78 8.94 20.21 31.27
C LEU A 78 8.84 21.61 31.87
N PRO A 79 8.58 21.74 33.18
CA PRO A 79 8.62 23.02 33.85
C PRO A 79 10.08 23.52 33.84
N VAL A 80 10.35 24.52 33.01
CA VAL A 80 11.54 25.38 33.12
C VAL A 80 11.23 26.54 34.06
#